data_AF-A0AAJ1ZDL2-F1
#
_entry.id   AF-A0AAJ1ZDL2-F1
#
_cell.length_a   1.000
_cell.length_b   1.000
_cell.length_c   1.000
_cell.angle_alpha   90.00
_cell.angle_beta   90.00
_cell.angle_gamma   90.00
#
_symmetry.space_group_name_H-M   'P 1'
#
loop_
_entity.id
_entity.type
_entity.pdbx_description
1 polymer ?
#
loop_
_entity_poly.entity_id
_entity_poly.type
_entity_poly.pdbx_seq_one_letter_code
_entity_poly.pdbx_strand_id
1 'polypeptide(L)'
;MSAAAPEGKAGEWLIDPTDVTISTGADAGYSGNVSGGTGTDINGSINTTDNGTINISGNSTDGTGVIVDPNGSINTTDNGTTNISGNSTNGSGADINGSINTSGNGSTNIDGNSTDGTGVIVDPNGSINTTDNGTTNISGNSTNGDGTDINGSINTSGNGSTNIDGNSTTGNGTVIEPNATINTTDNGTTNISGNSTDGTGVINDGTINTTDNGTTNISGNSTNGAGVNDANATYNTDENGTVNVIDNGVIIHTTGGNPAVNGGNPR
;
A
#
# COMPACT_ATOMS: atom_id res chain seq x y z
N MET A 1 -8.59 5.13 -31.82
CA MET A 1 -9.45 6.32 -32.00
C MET A 1 -8.97 7.36 -31.02
N SER A 2 -8.60 8.56 -31.48
CA SER A 2 -8.19 9.66 -30.58
C SER A 2 -9.46 10.42 -30.19
N ALA A 3 -9.76 10.48 -28.90
CA ALA A 3 -10.80 11.34 -28.35
C ALA A 3 -10.09 12.50 -27.64
N ALA A 4 -10.34 13.72 -28.09
CA ALA A 4 -9.91 14.93 -27.40
C ALA A 4 -11.15 15.54 -26.71
N ALA A 5 -11.08 15.75 -25.40
CA ALA A 5 -12.09 16.53 -24.69
C ALA A 5 -11.99 18.02 -25.11
N PRO A 6 -13.10 18.77 -25.20
CA PRO A 6 -13.08 20.14 -25.73
C PRO A 6 -12.26 21.15 -24.92
N GLU A 7 -11.81 20.82 -23.71
CA GLU A 7 -11.04 21.74 -22.84
C GLU A 7 -9.93 21.06 -22.02
N GLY A 8 -9.57 19.80 -22.31
CA GLY A 8 -8.46 19.12 -21.62
C GLY A 8 -7.11 19.62 -22.13
N LYS A 9 -6.17 19.95 -21.23
CA LYS A 9 -4.79 20.22 -21.63
C LYS A 9 -4.23 18.96 -22.30
N ALA A 10 -3.47 19.12 -23.38
CA ALA A 10 -2.91 17.99 -24.11
C ALA A 10 -2.09 17.09 -23.15
N GLY A 11 -2.62 15.89 -22.87
CA GLY A 11 -2.01 14.94 -21.94
C GLY A 11 -2.97 14.39 -20.89
N GLU A 12 -3.99 15.15 -20.50
CA GLU A 12 -4.96 14.71 -19.48
C GLU A 12 -6.01 13.79 -20.13
N TRP A 13 -5.84 12.48 -19.95
CA TRP A 13 -6.97 11.55 -20.11
C TRP A 13 -7.79 11.63 -18.82
N LEU A 14 -8.71 12.60 -18.75
CA LEU A 14 -9.77 12.57 -17.75
C LEU A 14 -10.69 11.40 -18.12
N ILE A 15 -10.39 10.22 -17.60
CA ILE A 15 -11.39 9.16 -17.56
C ILE A 15 -12.26 9.53 -16.37
N ASP A 16 -13.44 10.07 -16.64
CA ASP A 16 -14.54 10.14 -15.69
C ASP A 16 -15.51 8.99 -15.98
N PRO A 17 -15.23 7.75 -15.55
CA PRO A 17 -16.24 6.73 -15.53
C PRO A 17 -16.87 6.78 -14.14
N THR A 18 -18.07 7.33 -14.06
CA THR A 18 -18.83 7.25 -12.80
C THR A 18 -18.99 5.80 -12.32
N ASP A 19 -18.83 4.78 -13.19
CA ASP A 19 -18.49 3.40 -12.83
C ASP A 19 -17.85 2.66 -14.04
N VAL A 20 -16.62 2.12 -13.93
CA VAL A 20 -16.16 1.02 -14.80
C VAL A 20 -16.32 -0.29 -14.06
N THR A 21 -17.28 -1.09 -14.51
CA THR A 21 -17.37 -2.50 -14.10
C THR A 21 -16.91 -3.38 -15.26
N ILE A 22 -15.85 -4.16 -15.06
CA ILE A 22 -15.43 -5.18 -16.01
C ILE A 22 -15.80 -6.54 -15.43
N SER A 23 -17.05 -6.94 -15.65
CA SER A 23 -17.67 -8.16 -15.11
C SER A 23 -17.62 -9.37 -16.05
N THR A 24 -16.74 -9.34 -17.05
CA THR A 24 -16.50 -10.48 -17.94
C THR A 24 -14.99 -10.60 -18.05
N GLY A 25 -14.42 -11.81 -17.94
CA GLY A 25 -12.97 -12.10 -17.95
C GLY A 25 -12.21 -11.62 -19.21
N ALA A 26 -12.27 -10.33 -19.46
CA ALA A 26 -11.67 -9.56 -20.53
C ALA A 26 -10.74 -8.56 -19.86
N ASP A 27 -9.51 -8.50 -20.37
CA ASP A 27 -8.50 -7.60 -19.83
C ASP A 27 -8.80 -6.16 -20.25
N ALA A 28 -8.65 -5.20 -19.34
CA ALA A 28 -8.63 -3.78 -19.69
C ALA A 28 -7.34 -3.10 -19.25
N GLY A 29 -6.90 -2.14 -20.06
CA GLY A 29 -5.73 -1.32 -19.84
C GLY A 29 -6.10 0.16 -19.80
N TYR A 30 -5.71 0.87 -18.75
CA TYR A 30 -5.76 2.33 -18.64
C TYR A 30 -4.33 2.86 -18.65
N SER A 31 -4.03 3.83 -19.51
CA SER A 31 -2.68 4.40 -19.60
C SER A 31 -2.68 5.89 -19.96
N GLY A 32 -1.89 6.69 -19.25
CA GLY A 32 -1.56 8.07 -19.63
C GLY A 32 -0.10 8.45 -19.38
N ASN A 33 0.40 9.42 -20.15
CA ASN A 33 1.77 9.91 -20.05
C ASN A 33 1.79 11.42 -20.25
N VAL A 34 2.26 12.17 -19.25
CA VAL A 34 2.25 13.64 -19.27
C VAL A 34 3.56 14.22 -18.76
N SER A 35 3.96 15.38 -19.29
CA SER A 35 5.15 16.08 -18.77
C SER A 35 4.86 16.89 -17.50
N GLY A 36 3.60 17.27 -17.28
CA GLY A 36 3.15 17.97 -16.08
C GLY A 36 1.70 17.61 -15.77
N GLY A 37 1.36 17.45 -14.50
CA GLY A 37 0.08 16.90 -14.04
C GLY A 37 0.13 15.39 -13.80
N THR A 38 -1.03 14.78 -13.60
CA THR A 38 -1.17 13.35 -13.29
C THR A 38 -1.16 12.50 -14.56
N GLY A 39 -0.43 11.38 -14.56
CA GLY A 39 -0.39 10.44 -15.68
C GLY A 39 -1.71 9.71 -15.89
N THR A 40 -2.30 9.13 -14.84
CA THR A 40 -3.64 8.53 -14.86
C THR A 40 -4.38 8.83 -13.57
N ASP A 41 -5.63 9.24 -13.71
CA ASP A 41 -6.50 9.71 -12.64
C ASP A 41 -7.75 8.83 -12.55
N ILE A 42 -8.02 8.32 -11.34
CA ILE A 42 -9.16 7.49 -11.01
C ILE A 42 -10.02 8.24 -9.99
N ASN A 43 -11.04 8.92 -10.48
CA ASN A 43 -12.02 9.65 -9.66
C ASN A 43 -13.37 8.91 -9.53
N GLY A 44 -13.49 7.73 -10.14
CA GLY A 44 -14.68 6.87 -10.07
C GLY A 44 -14.35 5.46 -9.59
N SER A 45 -15.32 4.54 -9.73
CA SER A 45 -15.14 3.15 -9.28
C SER A 45 -14.60 2.25 -10.38
N ILE A 46 -13.63 1.39 -10.02
CA ILE A 46 -13.12 0.29 -10.85
C ILE A 46 -13.41 -1.01 -10.14
N ASN A 47 -14.20 -1.89 -10.76
CA ASN A 47 -14.52 -3.21 -10.21
C ASN A 47 -13.90 -4.32 -11.07
N THR A 48 -13.06 -5.15 -10.45
CA THR A 48 -12.44 -6.33 -11.05
C THR A 48 -12.91 -7.57 -10.32
N THR A 49 -13.70 -8.42 -10.99
CA THR A 49 -14.33 -9.61 -10.40
C THR A 49 -14.00 -10.87 -11.20
N ASP A 50 -14.53 -12.01 -10.79
CA ASP A 50 -14.33 -13.32 -11.43
C ASP A 50 -12.86 -13.66 -11.65
N ASN A 51 -12.40 -13.80 -12.90
CA ASN A 51 -10.99 -13.96 -13.26
C ASN A 51 -10.51 -12.80 -14.14
N GLY A 52 -11.18 -11.65 -14.05
CA GLY A 52 -10.84 -10.46 -14.81
C GLY A 52 -9.50 -9.87 -14.38
N THR A 53 -8.80 -9.23 -15.31
CA THR A 53 -7.58 -8.47 -15.02
C THR A 53 -7.73 -7.03 -15.49
N ILE A 54 -7.40 -6.07 -14.62
CA ILE A 54 -7.32 -4.66 -14.98
C ILE A 54 -5.89 -4.18 -14.74
N ASN A 55 -5.31 -3.55 -15.75
CA ASN A 55 -4.01 -2.89 -15.65
C ASN A 55 -4.21 -1.38 -15.77
N ILE A 56 -3.77 -0.64 -14.76
CA ILE A 56 -3.78 0.81 -14.71
C ILE A 56 -2.31 1.22 -14.70
N SER A 57 -1.92 2.09 -15.62
CA SER A 57 -0.56 2.60 -15.67
C SER A 57 -0.55 4.10 -15.92
N GLY A 58 0.41 4.81 -15.36
CA GLY A 58 0.49 6.25 -15.52
C GLY A 58 1.91 6.72 -15.36
N ASN A 59 2.34 7.63 -16.24
CA ASN A 59 3.68 8.20 -16.19
C ASN A 59 3.58 9.72 -16.13
N SER A 60 4.39 10.33 -15.27
CA SER A 60 4.54 11.78 -15.19
C SER A 60 6.01 12.18 -15.04
N THR A 61 6.38 13.38 -15.47
CA THR A 61 7.69 13.94 -15.10
C THR A 61 7.58 14.69 -13.78
N ASP A 62 6.66 15.66 -13.69
CA ASP A 62 6.58 16.59 -12.56
C ASP A 62 5.44 16.30 -11.57
N GLY A 63 4.44 15.52 -11.97
CA GLY A 63 3.28 15.18 -11.14
C GLY A 63 3.24 13.70 -10.76
N THR A 64 2.07 13.22 -10.37
CA THR A 64 1.88 11.83 -9.96
C THR A 64 1.75 10.91 -11.18
N GLY A 65 2.35 9.72 -11.14
CA GLY A 65 2.17 8.70 -12.18
C GLY A 65 0.72 8.23 -12.25
N VAL A 66 0.22 7.59 -11.20
CA VAL A 66 -1.19 7.21 -11.02
C VAL A 66 -1.75 7.78 -9.72
N ILE A 67 -2.91 8.41 -9.76
CA ILE A 67 -3.67 8.77 -8.55
C ILE A 67 -4.99 8.01 -8.48
N VAL A 68 -5.31 7.50 -7.29
CA VAL A 68 -6.68 7.14 -6.91
C VAL A 68 -7.20 8.31 -6.09
N ASP A 69 -8.03 9.14 -6.69
CA ASP A 69 -8.55 10.35 -6.07
C ASP A 69 -9.40 10.03 -4.83
N PRO A 70 -9.69 11.01 -3.96
CA PRO A 70 -10.53 10.80 -2.77
C PRO A 70 -11.92 10.19 -3.05
N ASN A 71 -12.47 10.41 -4.25
CA ASN A 71 -13.74 9.79 -4.67
C ASN A 71 -13.53 8.50 -5.49
N GLY A 72 -12.29 8.22 -5.86
CA GLY A 72 -11.88 7.01 -6.56
C GLY A 72 -11.98 5.78 -5.68
N SER A 73 -12.44 4.68 -6.26
CA SER A 73 -12.40 3.39 -5.60
C SER A 73 -11.97 2.27 -6.54
N ILE A 74 -11.22 1.31 -6.00
CA ILE A 74 -10.85 0.09 -6.71
C ILE A 74 -11.31 -1.09 -5.87
N ASN A 75 -12.15 -1.96 -6.43
CA ASN A 75 -12.62 -3.16 -5.78
C ASN A 75 -12.17 -4.38 -6.60
N THR A 76 -11.37 -5.24 -5.99
CA THR A 76 -10.87 -6.47 -6.59
C THR A 76 -11.41 -7.66 -5.78
N THR A 77 -12.30 -8.46 -6.37
CA THR A 77 -13.01 -9.55 -5.69
C THR A 77 -12.90 -10.86 -6.48
N ASP A 78 -13.43 -11.96 -5.92
CA ASP A 78 -13.37 -13.31 -6.49
C ASP A 78 -11.92 -13.75 -6.79
N ASN A 79 -11.52 -14.02 -8.03
CA ASN A 79 -10.12 -14.23 -8.41
C ASN A 79 -9.62 -13.10 -9.34
N GLY A 80 -10.25 -11.92 -9.28
CA GLY A 80 -9.89 -10.77 -10.07
C GLY A 80 -8.48 -10.26 -9.74
N THR A 81 -7.82 -9.62 -10.70
CA THR A 81 -6.49 -9.01 -10.49
C THR A 81 -6.48 -7.56 -10.95
N THR A 82 -6.11 -6.62 -10.09
CA THR A 82 -5.89 -5.22 -10.46
C THR A 82 -4.44 -4.84 -10.27
N ASN A 83 -3.77 -4.41 -11.34
CA ASN A 83 -2.40 -3.92 -11.31
C ASN A 83 -2.42 -2.41 -11.51
N ILE A 84 -1.74 -1.68 -10.65
CA ILE A 84 -1.55 -0.23 -10.71
C ILE A 84 -0.05 0.01 -10.84
N SER A 85 0.38 0.69 -11.88
CA SER A 85 1.79 0.99 -12.15
C SER A 85 1.99 2.46 -12.45
N GLY A 86 2.43 3.20 -11.43
CA GLY A 86 2.70 4.63 -11.53
C GLY A 86 4.18 4.93 -11.57
N ASN A 87 4.62 5.74 -12.53
CA ASN A 87 6.00 6.23 -12.58
C ASN A 87 6.03 7.75 -12.58
N SER A 88 6.94 8.33 -11.80
CA SER A 88 7.24 9.74 -11.85
C SER A 88 8.75 10.02 -11.82
N THR A 89 9.14 11.23 -12.23
CA THR A 89 10.51 11.71 -11.97
C THR A 89 10.54 12.53 -10.69
N ASN A 90 9.75 13.60 -10.61
CA ASN A 90 9.78 14.57 -9.51
C ASN A 90 8.58 14.46 -8.56
N GLY A 91 7.47 13.86 -8.99
CA GLY A 91 6.28 13.62 -8.17
C GLY A 91 6.23 12.18 -7.65
N SER A 92 5.07 11.76 -7.16
CA SER A 92 4.88 10.40 -6.65
C SER A 92 4.69 9.39 -7.78
N GLY A 93 5.15 8.16 -7.62
CA GLY A 93 4.87 7.08 -8.57
C GLY A 93 3.37 6.76 -8.58
N ALA A 94 2.85 6.26 -7.47
CA ALA A 94 1.42 6.06 -7.23
C ALA A 94 0.98 6.80 -5.95
N ASP A 95 -0.22 7.37 -5.97
CA ASP A 95 -0.81 8.12 -4.86
C ASP A 95 -2.24 7.62 -4.60
N ILE A 96 -2.48 7.08 -3.42
CA ILE A 96 -3.75 6.48 -3.02
C ILE A 96 -4.44 7.40 -2.02
N ASN A 97 -5.32 8.25 -2.51
CA ASN A 97 -6.13 9.18 -1.70
C ASN A 97 -7.57 8.67 -1.51
N GLY A 98 -8.03 7.78 -2.39
CA GLY A 98 -9.30 7.07 -2.31
C GLY A 98 -9.20 5.70 -1.62
N SER A 99 -10.12 4.79 -1.96
CA SER A 99 -10.19 3.47 -1.34
C SER A 99 -9.78 2.34 -2.29
N ILE A 100 -9.00 1.38 -1.80
CA ILE A 100 -8.70 0.13 -2.48
C ILE A 100 -9.19 -1.02 -1.60
N ASN A 101 -10.05 -1.88 -2.15
CA ASN A 101 -10.63 -3.01 -1.45
C ASN A 101 -10.33 -4.31 -2.20
N THR A 102 -9.67 -5.25 -1.53
CA THR A 102 -9.33 -6.57 -2.07
C THR A 102 -9.98 -7.65 -1.20
N SER A 103 -10.78 -8.54 -1.81
CA SER A 103 -11.53 -9.60 -1.10
C SER A 103 -11.65 -10.87 -1.96
N GLY A 104 -12.37 -11.91 -1.49
CA GLY A 104 -12.36 -13.22 -2.13
C GLY A 104 -10.96 -13.84 -2.15
N ASN A 105 -10.49 -14.26 -3.32
CA ASN A 105 -9.09 -14.57 -3.63
C ASN A 105 -8.47 -13.51 -4.57
N GLY A 106 -9.02 -12.29 -4.58
CA GLY A 106 -8.59 -11.22 -5.47
C GLY A 106 -7.17 -10.75 -5.16
N SER A 107 -6.51 -10.17 -6.16
CA SER A 107 -5.15 -9.66 -6.04
C SER A 107 -5.04 -8.22 -6.53
N THR A 108 -4.60 -7.30 -5.67
CA THR A 108 -4.30 -5.93 -6.06
C THR A 108 -2.81 -5.66 -5.92
N ASN A 109 -2.15 -5.26 -7.01
CA ASN A 109 -0.73 -4.93 -7.02
C ASN A 109 -0.57 -3.44 -7.31
N ILE A 110 0.16 -2.72 -6.45
CA ILE A 110 0.40 -1.29 -6.55
C ILE A 110 1.91 -1.08 -6.63
N ASP A 111 2.39 -0.80 -7.83
CA ASP A 111 3.78 -0.47 -8.10
C ASP A 111 3.91 1.03 -8.36
N GLY A 112 4.71 1.70 -7.54
CA GLY A 112 5.00 3.13 -7.69
C GLY A 112 6.50 3.37 -7.75
N ASN A 113 6.98 3.96 -8.84
CA ASN A 113 8.39 4.32 -8.98
C ASN A 113 8.54 5.84 -9.09
N SER A 114 9.49 6.41 -8.36
CA SER A 114 9.89 7.81 -8.52
C SER A 114 11.41 7.96 -8.53
N THR A 115 11.90 9.09 -9.05
CA THR A 115 13.32 9.46 -8.89
C THR A 115 13.50 10.34 -7.66
N ASP A 116 12.79 11.46 -7.59
CA ASP A 116 12.92 12.48 -6.57
C ASP A 116 11.74 12.57 -5.59
N GLY A 117 10.57 12.07 -5.99
CA GLY A 117 9.40 11.94 -5.12
C GLY A 117 9.28 10.57 -4.46
N THR A 118 8.16 10.30 -3.82
CA THR A 118 7.89 9.00 -3.18
C THR A 118 7.47 7.96 -4.22
N GLY A 119 7.87 6.70 -4.05
CA GLY A 119 7.41 5.61 -4.91
C GLY A 119 5.89 5.42 -4.82
N VAL A 120 5.38 5.04 -3.65
CA VAL A 120 3.95 4.93 -3.35
C VAL A 120 3.59 5.77 -2.14
N ILE A 121 2.50 6.54 -2.21
CA ILE A 121 1.89 7.23 -1.08
C ILE A 121 0.51 6.62 -0.81
N VAL A 122 0.20 6.33 0.46
CA VAL A 122 -1.16 6.13 0.95
C VAL A 122 -1.53 7.35 1.76
N ASP A 123 -2.27 8.26 1.15
CA ASP A 123 -2.57 9.59 1.69
C ASP A 123 -3.45 9.50 2.95
N PRO A 124 -3.60 10.58 3.75
CA PRO A 124 -4.40 10.55 4.99
C PRO A 124 -5.87 10.11 4.79
N ASN A 125 -6.47 10.39 3.63
CA ASN A 125 -7.82 9.90 3.29
C ASN A 125 -7.78 8.53 2.58
N GLY A 126 -6.59 8.10 2.16
CA GLY A 126 -6.33 6.82 1.54
C GLY A 126 -6.66 5.67 2.47
N SER A 127 -7.34 4.65 1.94
CA SER A 127 -7.60 3.42 2.67
C SER A 127 -7.37 2.20 1.79
N ILE A 128 -6.71 1.20 2.37
CA ILE A 128 -6.48 -0.09 1.72
C ILE A 128 -7.04 -1.18 2.63
N ASN A 129 -7.98 -1.96 2.12
CA ASN A 129 -8.66 -3.01 2.86
C ASN A 129 -8.45 -4.35 2.16
N THR A 130 -7.83 -5.30 2.85
CA THR A 130 -7.61 -6.67 2.37
C THR A 130 -8.35 -7.65 3.28
N THR A 131 -9.29 -8.39 2.73
CA THR A 131 -10.20 -9.27 3.50
C THR A 131 -10.32 -10.65 2.83
N ASP A 132 -11.04 -11.60 3.43
CA ASP A 132 -11.17 -12.98 2.97
C ASP A 132 -9.81 -13.65 2.73
N ASN A 133 -9.51 -14.15 1.52
CA ASN A 133 -8.17 -14.62 1.14
C ASN A 133 -7.50 -13.65 0.14
N GLY A 134 -7.95 -12.40 0.09
CA GLY A 134 -7.44 -11.38 -0.81
C GLY A 134 -5.96 -11.09 -0.54
N THR A 135 -5.25 -10.65 -1.57
CA THR A 135 -3.85 -10.23 -1.46
C THR A 135 -3.65 -8.83 -2.01
N THR A 136 -3.09 -7.93 -1.21
CA THR A 136 -2.68 -6.61 -1.68
C THR A 136 -1.17 -6.48 -1.58
N ASN A 137 -0.50 -6.18 -2.67
CA ASN A 137 0.94 -5.91 -2.72
C ASN A 137 1.14 -4.43 -3.02
N ILE A 138 1.97 -3.76 -2.23
CA ILE A 138 2.35 -2.36 -2.38
C ILE A 138 3.86 -2.32 -2.49
N SER A 139 4.37 -1.82 -3.59
CA SER A 139 5.79 -1.81 -3.94
C SER A 139 6.16 -0.41 -4.39
N GLY A 140 6.84 0.31 -3.49
CA GLY A 140 7.30 1.67 -3.74
C GLY A 140 8.81 1.73 -3.91
N ASN A 141 9.29 2.28 -5.02
CA ASN A 141 10.71 2.50 -5.25
C ASN A 141 10.99 3.98 -5.49
N SER A 142 11.99 4.52 -4.80
CA SER A 142 12.50 5.85 -5.08
C SER A 142 14.03 5.90 -5.11
N THR A 143 14.59 6.90 -5.77
CA THR A 143 16.03 7.18 -5.63
C THR A 143 16.27 8.13 -4.47
N ASN A 144 15.54 9.26 -4.44
CA ASN A 144 15.78 10.35 -3.50
C ASN A 144 14.64 10.62 -2.52
N GLY A 145 13.41 10.22 -2.84
CA GLY A 145 12.30 10.21 -1.89
C GLY A 145 12.19 8.89 -1.14
N ASP A 146 11.12 8.73 -0.38
CA ASP A 146 10.83 7.47 0.30
C ASP A 146 10.33 6.41 -0.71
N GLY A 147 10.57 5.14 -0.44
CA GLY A 147 10.02 4.06 -1.26
C GLY A 147 8.50 4.03 -1.14
N THR A 148 8.01 3.79 0.08
CA THR A 148 6.58 3.81 0.42
C THR A 148 6.34 4.71 1.63
N ASP A 149 5.36 5.59 1.55
CA ASP A 149 4.92 6.49 2.62
C ASP A 149 3.44 6.21 2.93
N ILE A 150 3.14 5.84 4.17
CA ILE A 150 1.80 5.52 4.64
C ILE A 150 1.38 6.57 5.65
N ASN A 151 0.32 7.29 5.30
CA ASN A 151 -0.28 8.35 6.09
C ASN A 151 -1.77 8.04 6.40
N GLY A 152 -2.40 7.22 5.56
CA GLY A 152 -3.77 6.73 5.71
C GLY A 152 -3.91 5.43 6.50
N SER A 153 -4.91 4.64 6.14
CA SER A 153 -5.25 3.38 6.83
C SER A 153 -5.00 2.15 5.97
N ILE A 154 -4.45 1.10 6.58
CA ILE A 154 -4.32 -0.22 5.97
C ILE A 154 -4.96 -1.24 6.90
N ASN A 155 -5.94 -2.00 6.40
CA ASN A 155 -6.70 -2.96 7.18
C ASN A 155 -6.61 -4.34 6.54
N THR A 156 -6.14 -5.33 7.29
CA THR A 156 -6.03 -6.72 6.86
C THR A 156 -6.86 -7.60 7.82
N SER A 157 -7.76 -8.41 7.29
CA SER A 157 -8.64 -9.31 8.07
C SER A 157 -8.96 -10.60 7.31
N GLY A 158 -9.78 -11.49 7.88
CA GLY A 158 -10.00 -12.83 7.35
C GLY A 158 -8.71 -13.66 7.34
N ASN A 159 -8.35 -14.23 6.20
CA ASN A 159 -7.03 -14.79 5.89
C ASN A 159 -6.27 -13.91 4.88
N GLY A 160 -6.61 -12.61 4.80
CA GLY A 160 -6.05 -11.69 3.81
C GLY A 160 -4.57 -11.45 4.06
N SER A 161 -3.85 -11.09 2.99
CA SER A 161 -2.42 -10.77 3.06
C SER A 161 -2.15 -9.40 2.46
N THR A 162 -1.59 -8.48 3.24
CA THR A 162 -1.10 -7.19 2.73
C THR A 162 0.42 -7.16 2.82
N ASN A 163 1.11 -6.97 1.71
CA ASN A 163 2.56 -6.86 1.63
C ASN A 163 2.93 -5.44 1.22
N ILE A 164 3.76 -4.77 2.00
CA ILE A 164 4.20 -3.39 1.81
C ILE A 164 5.72 -3.43 1.72
N ASP A 165 6.28 -3.08 0.57
CA ASP A 165 7.70 -3.10 0.31
C ASP A 165 8.14 -1.73 -0.23
N GLY A 166 8.97 -1.04 0.54
CA GLY A 166 9.52 0.25 0.16
C GLY A 166 11.04 0.17 -0.05
N ASN A 167 11.54 0.63 -1.19
CA ASN A 167 12.96 0.71 -1.46
C ASN A 167 13.36 2.14 -1.80
N SER A 168 14.42 2.63 -1.15
CA SER A 168 15.04 3.90 -1.53
C SER A 168 16.56 3.82 -1.57
N THR A 169 17.18 4.74 -2.32
CA THR A 169 18.64 4.94 -2.21
C THR A 169 18.95 5.92 -1.09
N THR A 170 18.42 7.15 -1.15
CA THR A 170 18.75 8.20 -0.18
C THR A 170 17.63 8.54 0.80
N GLY A 171 16.37 8.33 0.44
CA GLY A 171 15.24 8.38 1.37
C GLY A 171 15.09 7.10 2.18
N ASN A 172 14.00 6.96 2.91
CA ASN A 172 13.67 5.76 3.67
C ASN A 172 13.05 4.70 2.77
N GLY A 173 13.15 3.42 3.16
CA GLY A 173 12.45 2.35 2.46
C GLY A 173 10.94 2.51 2.61
N THR A 174 10.44 2.28 3.81
CA THR A 174 9.01 2.45 4.17
C THR A 174 8.87 3.38 5.36
N VAL A 175 7.93 4.33 5.29
CA VAL A 175 7.57 5.24 6.38
C VAL A 175 6.11 5.03 6.74
N ILE A 176 5.83 4.87 8.03
CA ILE A 176 4.48 4.84 8.61
C ILE A 176 4.36 6.08 9.48
N GLU A 177 3.63 7.08 8.99
CA GLU A 177 3.49 8.39 9.60
C GLU A 177 2.68 8.36 10.92
N PRO A 178 2.82 9.37 11.80
CA PRO A 178 2.18 9.37 13.12
C PRO A 178 0.66 9.19 13.13
N ASN A 179 -0.03 9.61 12.09
CA ASN A 179 -1.48 9.47 11.96
C ASN A 179 -1.91 8.25 11.13
N ALA A 180 -0.95 7.50 10.58
CA ALA A 180 -1.23 6.25 9.90
C ALA A 180 -1.68 5.17 10.90
N THR A 181 -2.61 4.33 10.46
CA THR A 181 -3.07 3.19 11.23
C THR A 181 -3.02 1.93 10.38
N ILE A 182 -2.34 0.90 10.89
CA ILE A 182 -2.33 -0.42 10.29
C ILE A 182 -3.05 -1.38 11.24
N ASN A 183 -4.10 -2.04 10.75
CA ASN A 183 -4.89 -3.00 11.51
C ASN A 183 -4.75 -4.38 10.88
N THR A 184 -4.37 -5.37 11.67
CA THR A 184 -4.28 -6.77 11.26
C THR A 184 -5.08 -7.63 12.24
N THR A 185 -6.16 -8.24 11.77
CA THR A 185 -7.16 -8.94 12.62
C THR A 185 -7.48 -10.33 12.05
N ASP A 186 -8.34 -11.11 12.71
CA ASP A 186 -8.65 -12.50 12.35
C ASP A 186 -7.39 -13.38 12.17
N ASN A 187 -7.16 -14.00 11.01
CA ASN A 187 -5.91 -14.67 10.63
C ASN A 187 -5.15 -13.86 9.56
N GLY A 188 -5.44 -12.56 9.44
CA GLY A 188 -4.82 -11.68 8.47
C GLY A 188 -3.32 -11.55 8.70
N THR A 189 -2.58 -11.31 7.62
CA THR A 189 -1.13 -11.08 7.69
C THR A 189 -0.76 -9.77 7.01
N THR A 190 -0.07 -8.89 7.71
CA THR A 190 0.52 -7.68 7.14
C THR A 190 2.03 -7.78 7.21
N ASN A 191 2.70 -7.80 6.06
CA ASN A 191 4.16 -7.76 5.98
C ASN A 191 4.58 -6.37 5.54
N ILE A 192 5.48 -5.75 6.29
CA ILE A 192 6.03 -4.43 6.06
C ILE A 192 7.53 -4.62 5.93
N SER A 193 8.07 -4.34 4.76
CA SER A 193 9.50 -4.34 4.53
C SER A 193 9.97 -2.99 3.99
N GLY A 194 11.22 -2.68 4.29
CA GLY A 194 11.82 -1.44 3.83
C GLY A 194 13.32 -1.58 3.68
N ASN A 195 13.85 -1.20 2.52
CA ASN A 195 15.28 -1.20 2.26
C ASN A 195 15.74 0.21 1.91
N SER A 196 16.83 0.67 2.51
CA SER A 196 17.49 1.91 2.11
C SER A 196 19.01 1.75 2.00
N THR A 197 19.66 2.60 1.22
CA THR A 197 21.13 2.71 1.27
C THR A 197 21.54 3.72 2.34
N ASP A 198 21.03 4.96 2.28
CA ASP A 198 21.44 6.05 3.16
C ASP A 198 20.40 6.44 4.22
N GLY A 199 19.11 6.21 3.95
CA GLY A 199 18.01 6.43 4.89
C GLY A 199 17.76 5.24 5.82
N THR A 200 16.62 5.24 6.51
CA THR A 200 16.20 4.11 7.33
C THR A 200 15.48 3.08 6.47
N GLY A 201 15.62 1.78 6.77
CA GLY A 201 14.84 0.74 6.09
C GLY A 201 13.34 0.93 6.33
N VAL A 202 12.88 0.82 7.57
CA VAL A 202 11.50 1.11 7.99
C VAL A 202 11.49 2.15 9.12
N ILE A 203 10.70 3.22 8.97
CA ILE A 203 10.31 4.11 10.06
C ILE A 203 8.86 3.81 10.44
N ASN A 204 8.62 3.56 11.73
CA ASN A 204 7.27 3.44 12.27
C ASN A 204 7.05 4.47 13.37
N ASP A 205 6.33 5.54 13.03
CA ASP A 205 5.85 6.53 13.98
C ASP A 205 4.32 6.43 14.20
N GLY A 206 3.63 5.58 13.43
CA GLY A 206 2.19 5.39 13.47
C GLY A 206 1.72 4.35 14.49
N THR A 207 0.46 3.95 14.32
CA THR A 207 -0.18 2.93 15.17
C THR A 207 -0.37 1.62 14.40
N ILE A 208 0.08 0.52 15.00
CA ILE A 208 -0.12 -0.83 14.51
C ILE A 208 -0.96 -1.60 15.54
N ASN A 209 -2.14 -2.05 15.12
CA ASN A 209 -3.04 -2.87 15.91
C ASN A 209 -3.06 -4.28 15.32
N THR A 210 -2.70 -5.28 16.13
CA THR A 210 -2.70 -6.69 15.70
C THR A 210 -3.48 -7.53 16.71
N THR A 211 -4.67 -7.97 16.33
CA THR A 211 -5.64 -8.66 17.21
C THR A 211 -5.97 -10.07 16.72
N ASP A 212 -6.76 -10.81 17.49
CA ASP A 212 -7.21 -12.19 17.17
C ASP A 212 -6.02 -13.13 16.91
N ASN A 213 -5.87 -13.74 15.73
CA ASN A 213 -4.68 -14.49 15.30
C ASN A 213 -3.89 -13.72 14.22
N GLY A 214 -4.09 -12.40 14.12
CA GLY A 214 -3.45 -11.54 13.14
C GLY A 214 -1.93 -11.54 13.32
N THR A 215 -1.20 -11.35 12.22
CA THR A 215 0.26 -11.27 12.26
C THR A 215 0.76 -10.07 11.48
N THR A 216 1.49 -9.17 12.14
CA THR A 216 2.21 -8.08 11.49
C THR A 216 3.70 -8.33 11.56
N ASN A 217 4.37 -8.41 10.42
CA ASN A 217 5.83 -8.54 10.35
C ASN A 217 6.42 -7.24 9.82
N ILE A 218 7.47 -6.74 10.47
CA ILE A 218 8.18 -5.53 10.11
C ILE A 218 9.64 -5.89 9.93
N SER A 219 10.21 -5.63 8.76
CA SER A 219 11.59 -5.93 8.45
C SER A 219 12.25 -4.78 7.70
N GLY A 220 13.20 -4.12 8.35
CA GLY A 220 13.94 -3.03 7.74
C GLY A 220 15.41 -3.36 7.57
N ASN A 221 15.98 -3.00 6.42
CA ASN A 221 17.42 -3.06 6.18
C ASN A 221 17.94 -1.70 5.72
N SER A 222 19.10 -1.30 6.23
CA SER A 222 19.83 -0.16 5.69
C SER A 222 21.33 -0.37 5.68
N THR A 223 22.01 0.18 4.69
CA THR A 223 23.48 0.10 4.60
C THR A 223 24.14 1.12 5.54
N ASN A 224 23.68 2.37 5.51
CA ASN A 224 24.27 3.48 6.26
C ASN A 224 23.33 4.07 7.33
N GLY A 225 22.03 3.75 7.30
CA GLY A 225 21.03 4.13 8.31
C GLY A 225 20.63 2.97 9.23
N ALA A 226 19.58 3.18 10.02
CA ALA A 226 18.97 2.10 10.80
C ALA A 226 18.18 1.16 9.88
N GLY A 227 18.11 -0.13 10.20
CA GLY A 227 17.20 -1.02 9.48
C GLY A 227 15.76 -0.68 9.87
N VAL A 228 15.43 -0.70 11.16
CA VAL A 228 14.13 -0.24 11.68
C VAL A 228 14.33 0.88 12.71
N ASN A 229 13.49 1.93 12.62
CA ASN A 229 13.30 2.93 13.66
C ASN A 229 11.83 2.99 14.06
N ASP A 230 11.52 2.53 15.26
CA ASP A 230 10.16 2.47 15.82
C ASP A 230 10.04 3.19 17.17
N ALA A 231 10.88 4.20 17.40
CA ALA A 231 10.94 4.89 18.68
C ALA A 231 9.64 5.60 19.08
N ASN A 232 8.81 5.99 18.10
CA ASN A 232 7.50 6.61 18.34
C ASN A 232 6.33 5.67 17.99
N ALA A 233 6.61 4.42 17.60
CA ALA A 233 5.57 3.46 17.24
C ALA A 233 4.65 3.16 18.42
N THR A 234 3.36 3.01 18.11
CA THR A 234 2.39 2.41 19.03
C THR A 234 2.01 1.03 18.54
N TYR A 235 2.37 -0.02 19.29
CA TYR A 235 1.96 -1.40 19.01
C TYR A 235 0.89 -1.85 20.00
N ASN A 236 -0.31 -2.15 19.49
CA ASN A 236 -1.39 -2.72 20.27
C ASN A 236 -1.59 -4.18 19.84
N THR A 237 -1.37 -5.11 20.76
CA THR A 237 -1.64 -6.53 20.56
C THR A 237 -2.63 -7.04 21.59
N ASP A 238 -3.60 -7.84 21.16
CA ASP A 238 -4.47 -8.61 22.05
C ASP A 238 -4.64 -10.05 21.56
N GLU A 239 -5.36 -10.87 22.35
CA GLU A 239 -5.63 -12.28 22.06
C GLU A 239 -4.40 -13.12 21.66
N ASN A 240 -4.30 -13.56 20.41
CA ASN A 240 -3.14 -14.25 19.84
C ASN A 240 -2.44 -13.40 18.74
N GLY A 241 -2.77 -12.11 18.64
CA GLY A 241 -2.20 -11.21 17.64
C GLY A 241 -0.71 -11.05 17.88
N THR A 242 0.09 -11.04 16.80
CA THR A 242 1.55 -10.97 16.89
C THR A 242 2.15 -9.86 16.03
N VAL A 243 3.08 -9.09 16.60
CA VAL A 243 3.94 -8.16 15.86
C VAL A 243 5.38 -8.63 15.97
N ASN A 244 6.05 -8.85 14.84
CA ASN A 244 7.46 -9.17 14.76
C ASN A 244 8.22 -8.01 14.13
N VAL A 245 9.34 -7.60 14.72
CA VAL A 245 10.20 -6.52 14.20
C VAL A 245 11.63 -7.03 14.04
N ILE A 246 12.14 -6.89 12.82
CA ILE A 246 13.46 -7.35 12.38
C ILE A 246 14.24 -6.15 11.86
N ASP A 247 15.34 -5.81 12.53
CA ASP A 247 16.27 -4.74 12.16
C ASP A 247 17.56 -5.36 11.62
N ASN A 248 17.82 -5.16 10.32
CA ASN A 248 19.00 -5.69 9.62
C ASN A 248 19.20 -7.20 9.81
N GLY A 249 18.09 -7.96 9.75
CA GLY A 249 18.08 -9.41 9.95
C GLY A 249 18.14 -9.87 11.42
N VAL A 250 18.15 -8.95 12.38
CA VAL A 250 18.10 -9.24 13.82
C VAL A 250 16.70 -9.00 14.34
N ILE A 251 16.09 -10.01 14.97
CA ILE A 251 14.81 -9.83 15.67
C ILE A 251 15.06 -8.93 16.89
N ILE A 252 14.40 -7.77 16.93
CA ILE A 252 14.55 -6.79 18.02
C ILE A 252 13.29 -6.69 18.89
N HIS A 253 12.13 -7.06 18.36
CA HIS A 253 10.87 -7.05 19.08
C HIS A 253 9.94 -8.15 18.58
N THR A 254 9.32 -8.87 19.49
CA THR A 254 8.14 -9.69 19.22
C THR A 254 7.13 -9.41 20.32
N THR A 255 5.99 -8.83 19.98
CA THR A 255 4.83 -8.77 20.86
C THR A 255 3.79 -9.78 20.40
N GLY A 256 3.19 -10.48 21.37
CA GLY A 256 2.16 -11.47 21.14
C GLY A 256 1.22 -11.47 22.34
N GLY A 257 -0.09 -11.58 22.10
CA GLY A 257 -1.07 -11.62 23.17
C GLY A 257 -0.80 -12.72 24.22
N ASN A 258 -1.17 -12.39 25.47
CA ASN A 258 -0.70 -12.99 26.73
C ASN A 258 -1.55 -14.23 27.17
N PRO A 259 -1.18 -15.02 28.19
CA PRO A 259 -0.86 -16.45 28.10
C PRO A 259 -1.75 -17.27 29.05
N ALA A 260 -2.80 -17.93 28.57
CA ALA A 260 -3.74 -18.59 29.46
C ALA A 260 -3.17 -19.87 30.15
N VAL A 261 -2.41 -19.70 31.25
CA VAL A 261 -2.40 -20.63 32.39
C VAL A 261 -2.54 -19.81 33.66
N ASN A 262 -3.80 -19.55 34.03
CA ASN A 262 -4.16 -19.03 35.34
C ASN A 262 -3.66 -20.01 36.41
N GLY A 263 -2.57 -19.64 37.09
CA GLY A 263 -1.99 -20.39 38.19
C GLY A 263 -3.03 -20.64 39.27
N GLY A 264 -3.38 -21.91 39.44
CA GLY A 264 -4.23 -22.37 40.54
C GLY A 264 -3.65 -21.90 41.88
N ASN A 265 -4.54 -21.32 42.67
CA ASN A 265 -4.33 -20.89 44.05
C ASN A 265 -3.67 -22.00 44.90
N PRO A 266 -2.47 -21.81 45.48
CA PRO A 266 -1.99 -22.72 46.50
C PRO A 266 -2.71 -22.43 47.82
N ARG A 267 -3.40 -23.45 48.33
CA ARG A 267 -3.84 -23.53 49.73
C ARG A 267 -2.66 -23.65 50.67
#